data_AF-A0A0F5YGI8-F1
#
_entry.id   AF-A0A0F5YGI8-F1
#
_cell.length_a   1.000
_cell.length_b   1.000
_cell.length_c   1.000
_cell.angle_alpha   90.00
_cell.angle_beta   90.00
_cell.angle_gamma   90.00
#
_symmetry.space_group_name_H-M   'P 1'
#
loop_
_entity.id
_entity.type
_entity.pdbx_description
1 polymer ?
#
loop_
_entity_poly.entity_id
_entity_poly.type
_entity_poly.pdbx_seq_one_letter_code
_entity_poly.pdbx_strand_id
1 'polypeptide(L)' 'MLTLEMAIQKIRELTPEQQQKVIEFIEFLEFQTQRENQVDQLDETPDAVAIEGIKEGLHQAINGETIPLAQMWEGIDVD' A
#
# COMPACT_ATOMS: atom_id res chain seq x y z
N MET A 1 -16.10 -13.60 -5.03
CA MET A 1 -15.59 -12.24 -4.72
C MET A 1 -16.73 -11.42 -4.18
N LEU A 2 -16.51 -10.66 -3.11
CA LEU A 2 -17.46 -9.65 -2.66
C LEU A 2 -17.27 -8.41 -3.56
N THR A 3 -18.33 -7.95 -4.23
CA THR A 3 -18.27 -6.69 -4.99
C THR A 3 -18.75 -5.53 -4.13
N LEU A 4 -18.36 -4.31 -4.50
CA LEU A 4 -18.82 -3.09 -3.82
C LEU A 4 -20.35 -3.01 -3.74
N GLU A 5 -21.03 -3.35 -4.84
CA GLU A 5 -22.49 -3.36 -4.91
C GLU A 5 -23.12 -4.39 -3.97
N MET A 6 -22.53 -5.59 -3.88
CA MET A 6 -22.97 -6.62 -2.94
C MET A 6 -22.75 -6.22 -1.48
N ALA A 7 -21.67 -5.50 -1.18
CA ALA A 7 -21.40 -4.98 0.15
C ALA A 7 -22.41 -3.90 0.56
N ILE A 8 -22.69 -2.94 -0.33
CA ILE A 8 -23.69 -1.88 -0.10
C ILE A 8 -25.08 -2.49 0.09
N GLN A 9 -25.45 -3.48 -0.73
CA GLN A 9 -26.74 -4.16 -0.62
C GLN A 9 -26.90 -4.84 0.74
N LYS A 10 -25.88 -5.58 1.19
CA LYS A 10 -25.91 -6.26 2.48
C LYS A 10 -26.05 -5.31 3.66
N ILE A 11 -25.39 -4.14 3.61
CA ILE A 11 -25.49 -3.13 4.67
C ILE A 11 -26.91 -2.55 4.75
N ARG A 12 -27.59 -2.37 3.60
CA ARG A 12 -28.99 -1.91 3.57
C ARG A 12 -29.98 -2.94 4.12
N GLU A 13 -29.67 -4.22 4.04
CA GLU A 13 -30.48 -5.32 4.59
C GLU A 13 -30.36 -5.46 6.12
N LEU A 14 -29.41 -4.77 6.75
CA LEU A 14 -29.20 -4.79 8.20
C LEU A 14 -30.24 -3.96 8.95
N THR A 15 -30.50 -4.32 10.21
CA THR A 15 -31.33 -3.50 11.10
C THR A 15 -30.63 -2.18 11.45
N PRO A 16 -31.36 -1.13 11.87
CA PRO A 16 -30.75 0.15 12.26
C PRO A 16 -29.64 0.01 13.31
N GLU A 17 -29.79 -0.92 14.26
CA GLU A 17 -28.78 -1.18 15.30
C GLU A 17 -27.51 -1.82 14.73
N GLN A 18 -27.66 -2.66 13.70
CA GLN A 18 -26.53 -3.26 13.02
C GLN A 18 -25.83 -2.26 12.09
N GLN A 19 -26.58 -1.36 11.46
CA GLN A 19 -26.00 -0.25 10.69
C GLN A 19 -25.17 0.67 11.58
N GLN A 20 -25.64 0.95 12.80
CA GLN A 20 -24.89 1.74 13.77
C GLN A 20 -23.52 1.12 14.10
N LYS A 21 -23.47 -0.21 14.27
CA LYS A 21 -22.19 -0.92 14.49
C LYS A 21 -21.25 -0.87 13.28
N VAL A 22 -21.81 -0.89 12.07
CA VAL A 22 -21.01 -0.74 10.85
C VAL A 22 -20.41 0.66 10.78
N ILE A 23 -21.18 1.69 11.13
CA ILE A 23 -20.69 3.07 11.19
C ILE A 23 -19.57 3.20 12.23
N GLU A 24 -19.78 2.70 13.45
CA GLU A 24 -18.78 2.73 14.52
C GLU A 24 -17.47 2.03 14.09
N PHE A 25 -17.57 0.91 13.37
CA PHE A 25 -16.41 0.20 12.86
C PHE A 25 -15.68 0.98 11.75
N ILE A 26 -16.39 1.65 10.86
CA ILE A 26 -15.79 2.52 9.84
C ILE A 26 -15.05 3.68 10.51
N GLU A 27 -15.67 4.35 11.48
CA GLU A 27 -15.05 5.45 12.24
C GLU A 27 -13.78 4.99 12.97
N PHE A 28 -13.81 3.79 13.56
CA PHE A 28 -12.62 3.19 14.18
C PHE A 28 -11.50 2.96 13.16
N LEU A 29 -11.80 2.43 11.97
CA LEU A 29 -10.81 2.20 10.93
C LEU A 29 -10.20 3.51 10.42
N GLU A 30 -11.02 4.53 10.18
CA GLU A 30 -10.56 5.88 9.79
C GLU A 30 -9.65 6.49 10.86
N PHE A 31 -9.98 6.31 12.14
CA PHE A 31 -9.14 6.75 13.26
C PHE A 31 -7.77 6.03 13.30
N GLN A 32 -7.72 4.73 13.02
CA GLN A 32 -6.44 3.99 12.97
C GLN A 32 -5.58 4.46 11.79
N THR A 33 -6.17 4.62 10.60
CA THR A 33 -5.42 5.08 9.41
C THR A 33 -4.90 6.50 9.56
N GLN A 34 -5.62 7.38 10.25
CA GLN A 34 -5.14 8.73 10.59
C GLN A 34 -3.97 8.72 11.58
N ARG A 35 -3.82 7.67 12.40
CA ARG A 35 -2.67 7.51 13.31
C ARG A 35 -1.47 6.88 12.61
N GLU A 36 -1.65 5.90 11.74
CA GLU A 36 -0.55 5.35 10.91
C GLU A 36 0.10 6.46 10.07
N ASN A 37 -0.70 7.28 9.38
CA ASN A 37 -0.20 8.44 8.61
C ASN A 37 0.53 9.53 9.45
N GLN A 38 0.43 9.51 10.78
CA GLN A 38 1.17 10.40 11.67
C GLN A 38 2.43 9.77 12.27
N VAL A 39 2.56 8.45 12.24
CA VAL A 39 3.71 7.71 12.79
C VAL A 39 4.78 7.45 11.71
N ASP A 40 4.42 7.42 10.42
CA ASP A 40 5.37 7.20 9.32
C ASP A 40 6.22 8.44 8.94
N GLN A 41 5.93 9.63 9.47
CA GLN A 41 6.68 10.87 9.15
C GLN A 41 8.08 10.97 9.80
N LEU A 42 8.58 9.93 10.46
CA LEU A 42 9.84 10.01 11.23
C LEU A 42 11.00 9.16 10.67
N ASP A 43 10.82 8.37 9.61
CA ASP A 43 11.97 7.60 9.07
C ASP A 43 11.90 7.25 7.57
N GLU A 44 11.07 7.93 6.79
CA GLU A 44 10.92 7.60 5.36
C GLU A 44 11.81 8.50 4.49
N THR A 45 12.64 7.86 3.67
CA THR A 45 13.21 8.49 2.48
C THR A 45 12.06 9.20 1.77
N PRO A 46 12.14 10.52 1.46
CA PRO A 46 10.98 11.27 0.99
C PRO A 46 10.28 10.52 -0.15
N ASP A 47 8.96 10.35 -0.08
CA ASP A 47 8.19 9.56 -1.06
C ASP A 47 8.57 9.85 -2.52
N ALA A 48 8.87 11.12 -2.81
CA ALA A 48 9.37 11.57 -4.10
C ALA A 48 10.62 10.81 -4.58
N VAL A 49 11.62 10.63 -3.71
CA VAL A 49 12.88 9.95 -4.01
C VAL A 49 12.65 8.45 -4.25
N ALA A 50 11.78 7.82 -3.46
CA ALA A 50 11.43 6.41 -3.65
C ALA A 50 10.68 6.18 -4.97
N ILE A 51 9.72 7.04 -5.29
CA ILE A 51 8.95 7.01 -6.54
C ILE A 51 9.87 7.24 -7.76
N GLU A 52 10.79 8.20 -7.68
CA GLU A 52 11.76 8.46 -8.74
C GLU A 52 12.67 7.25 -8.98
N GLY A 53 13.18 6.61 -7.93
CA GLY A 53 14.00 5.40 -8.05
C GLY A 53 13.28 4.24 -8.75
N ILE A 54 11.99 4.03 -8.43
CA ILE A 54 11.17 2.99 -9.09
C ILE A 54 10.95 3.30 -10.56
N LYS A 55 10.66 4.57 -10.90
CA LYS A 55 10.43 5.00 -12.27
C LYS A 55 11.67 4.80 -13.14
N GLU A 56 12.85 5.15 -12.61
CA GLU A 56 14.13 4.95 -13.31
C GLU A 56 14.44 3.46 -13.50
N GLY A 57 14.22 2.64 -12.47
CA GLY A 57 14.40 1.18 -12.56
C GLY A 57 13.50 0.53 -13.62
N LEU A 58 12.24 0.97 -13.74
CA LEU A 58 11.33 0.51 -14.79
C LEU A 58 11.77 0.97 -16.19
N HIS A 59 12.23 2.22 -16.33
CA HIS A 59 12.77 2.73 -17.59
C HIS A 59 13.98 1.89 -18.05
N GLN A 60 14.92 1.60 -17.15
CA GLN A 60 16.09 0.76 -17.44
C GLN A 60 15.68 -0.66 -17.85
N ALA A 61 14.71 -1.26 -17.16
CA ALA A 61 14.19 -2.58 -17.51
C ALA A 61 13.57 -2.64 -18.91
N ILE A 62 12.80 -1.62 -19.30
CA ILE A 62 12.17 -1.53 -20.63
C ILE A 62 13.23 -1.37 -21.73
N ASN A 63 14.28 -0.60 -21.46
CA ASN A 63 15.38 -0.39 -22.40
C ASN A 63 16.39 -1.55 -22.46
N GLY A 64 16.23 -2.57 -21.62
CA GLY A 64 17.16 -3.69 -21.52
C GLY A 64 18.47 -3.35 -20.79
N GLU A 65 18.51 -2.21 -20.08
CA GLU A 65 19.63 -1.73 -19.28
C GLU A 65 19.65 -2.42 -17.91
N THR A 66 19.62 -3.76 -17.90
CA THR A 66 19.58 -4.60 -16.70
C THR A 66 20.70 -5.61 -16.71
N ILE A 67 21.16 -6.01 -15.52
CA ILE A 67 22.10 -7.13 -15.37
C ILE A 67 21.35 -8.39 -14.93
N PRO A 68 21.78 -9.59 -15.36
CA PRO A 68 21.25 -10.86 -14.85
C PRO A 68 21.43 -10.97 -13.34
N LEU A 69 20.46 -11.54 -12.64
CA LEU A 69 20.49 -11.72 -11.19
C LEU A 69 21.75 -12.47 -10.69
N ALA A 70 22.23 -13.44 -11.47
CA ALA A 70 23.47 -14.16 -11.15
C ALA A 70 24.71 -13.25 -11.15
N GLN A 71 24.72 -12.20 -11.97
CA GLN A 71 25.81 -11.23 -12.08
C GLN A 71 25.72 -10.10 -11.05
N MET A 72 24.56 -9.90 -10.41
CA MET A 72 24.40 -8.87 -9.36
C MET A 72 25.31 -9.12 -8.16
N TRP A 73 25.68 -10.37 -7.90
CA TRP A 73 26.57 -10.76 -6.81
C TRP A 73 28.06 -10.69 -7.19
N GLU A 74 28.39 -10.51 -8.48
CA GLU A 74 29.78 -10.37 -8.91
C GLU A 74 30.35 -9.02 -8.42
N GLY A 75 31.29 -9.07 -7.48
CA GLY A 75 31.96 -7.89 -6.93
C GLY A 75 31.32 -7.31 -5.66
N ILE A 76 30.25 -7.92 -5.14
CA ILE A 76 29.79 -7.67 -3.76
C ILE A 76 30.51 -8.69 -2.88
N ASP A 77 31.44 -8.21 -2.05
CA ASP A 77 32.13 -9.05 -1.08
C ASP A 77 31.19 -9.35 0.10
N VAL A 78 30.92 -10.63 0.34
CA VAL A 78 30.05 -11.11 1.41
C VAL A 78 30.91 -11.76 2.50
N ASP A 79 31.82 -10.97 3.07
CA ASP A 79 32.58 -11.35 4.27
C ASP A 79 31.75 -11.14 5.55
#